data_AF-A0A939ITM7-F1
#
_entry.id   AF-A0A939ITM7-F1
#
_cell.length_a   1.000
_cell.length_b   1.000
_cell.length_c   1.000
_cell.angle_alpha   90.00
_cell.angle_beta   90.00
_cell.angle_gamma   90.00
#
_symmetry.space_group_name_H-M   'P 1'
#
loop_
_entity.id
_entity.type
_entity.pdbx_description
1 polymer ?
#
loop_
_entity_poly.entity_id
_entity_poly.type
_entity_poly.pdbx_seq_one_letter_code
_entity_poly.pdbx_strand_id
1 'polypeptide(L)'
;MQSLSRRVSVSAIALLGALTVGCTAAEPESAPVAETPHTTPATSAEATPTPSAAPAPTPTTDLGGCESRTKLGFLTGGDEAGRWVYWTGPQLQDRGATSGARGSVATDDGGRLLSYVVADGDGAYEISDRFCIDIISFTTYSDQHWLKLDPGDVLRLAIEPADLFEVD
;
A
#
# COMPACT_ATOMS: atom_id res chain seq x y z
N MET A 1 -9.37 41.08 -31.11
CA MET A 1 -9.25 40.15 -32.25
C MET A 1 -7.91 39.44 -32.15
N GLN A 2 -7.90 38.15 -31.84
CA GLN A 2 -7.00 37.12 -32.40
C GLN A 2 -7.31 35.79 -31.69
N SER A 3 -8.06 34.95 -32.39
CA SER A 3 -8.38 33.56 -32.04
C SER A 3 -7.20 32.68 -32.46
N LEU A 4 -6.62 31.91 -31.54
CA LEU A 4 -5.69 30.83 -31.87
C LEU A 4 -6.42 29.48 -31.77
N SER A 5 -6.87 28.99 -32.93
CA SER A 5 -7.27 27.61 -33.12
C SER A 5 -6.02 26.71 -33.13
N ARG A 6 -5.88 25.78 -32.18
CA ARG A 6 -4.96 24.64 -32.30
C ARG A 6 -5.73 23.42 -32.79
N ARG A 7 -5.34 22.92 -33.96
CA ARG A 7 -5.87 21.70 -34.59
C ARG A 7 -5.06 20.48 -34.13
N VAL A 8 -5.79 19.49 -33.61
CA VAL A 8 -5.77 18.03 -33.85
C VAL A 8 -4.44 17.30 -34.05
N SER A 9 -4.24 16.22 -33.29
CA SER A 9 -3.78 14.93 -33.86
C SER A 9 -4.16 13.77 -32.93
N VAL A 10 -5.04 12.87 -33.41
CA VAL A 10 -5.36 11.59 -32.77
C VAL A 10 -4.60 10.52 -33.54
N SER A 11 -3.67 9.84 -32.90
CA SER A 11 -2.98 8.67 -33.47
C SER A 11 -3.51 7.41 -32.82
N ALA A 12 -4.31 6.64 -33.57
CA ALA A 12 -4.67 5.28 -33.24
C ALA A 12 -3.51 4.34 -33.60
N ILE A 13 -3.03 3.55 -32.65
CA ILE A 13 -2.15 2.40 -32.91
C ILE A 13 -2.82 1.18 -32.29
N ALA A 14 -3.36 0.33 -33.15
CA ALA A 14 -3.76 -1.03 -32.81
C ALA A 14 -2.58 -1.97 -33.11
N LEU A 15 -2.24 -2.87 -32.19
CA LEU A 15 -1.48 -4.07 -32.55
C LEU A 15 -1.94 -5.30 -31.76
N LEU A 16 -2.14 -6.36 -32.54
CA LEU A 16 -2.55 -7.73 -32.22
C LEU A 16 -1.43 -8.57 -31.60
N GLY A 17 -1.83 -9.64 -30.90
CA GLY A 17 -1.10 -10.92 -30.77
C GLY A 17 -0.53 -11.19 -29.38
N ALA A 18 -0.50 -12.41 -28.83
CA ALA A 18 -0.80 -13.75 -29.33
C ALA A 18 -0.96 -14.72 -28.14
N LEU A 19 -1.67 -15.84 -28.36
CA LEU A 19 -1.86 -16.97 -27.44
C LEU A 19 -0.57 -17.80 -27.21
N THR A 20 -0.33 -18.23 -25.97
CA THR A 20 0.44 -19.46 -25.64
C THR A 20 -0.13 -20.05 -24.34
N VAL A 21 -0.86 -21.17 -24.40
CA VAL A 21 -0.38 -22.57 -24.21
C VAL A 21 0.07 -22.85 -22.76
N GLY A 22 -0.60 -23.83 -22.14
CA GLY A 22 -0.51 -24.14 -20.72
C GLY A 22 0.66 -25.04 -20.32
N CYS A 23 0.68 -25.40 -19.03
CA CYS A 23 1.25 -26.66 -18.57
C CYS A 23 0.71 -27.00 -17.16
N THR A 24 -0.05 -28.09 -17.08
CA THR A 24 -0.31 -28.84 -15.86
C THR A 24 1.00 -29.46 -15.38
N ALA A 25 1.34 -29.33 -14.10
CA ALA A 25 2.29 -30.23 -13.45
C ALA A 25 1.87 -30.48 -12.01
N ALA A 26 1.80 -31.76 -11.69
CA ALA A 26 1.23 -32.34 -10.49
C ALA A 26 2.14 -32.26 -9.25
N GLU A 27 1.46 -32.44 -8.12
CA GLU A 27 1.87 -32.75 -6.75
C GLU A 27 3.09 -33.68 -6.59
N PRO A 28 3.76 -33.59 -5.44
CA PRO A 28 3.99 -34.82 -4.69
C PRO A 28 3.52 -34.74 -3.23
N GLU A 29 2.59 -35.64 -2.93
CA GLU A 29 2.30 -36.24 -1.64
C GLU A 29 3.47 -37.15 -1.20
N SER A 30 3.94 -37.00 0.03
CA SER A 30 4.67 -37.99 0.86
C SER A 30 5.08 -37.30 2.16
N ALA A 31 5.02 -37.85 3.37
CA ALA A 31 4.45 -39.04 3.99
C ALA A 31 4.65 -38.80 5.52
N PRO A 32 3.92 -39.47 6.43
CA PRO A 32 4.04 -39.21 7.86
C PRO A 32 5.27 -39.91 8.45
N VAL A 33 6.03 -39.21 9.30
CA VAL A 33 7.08 -39.85 10.12
C VAL A 33 6.51 -40.15 11.49
N ALA A 34 6.42 -41.44 11.79
CA ALA A 34 6.04 -42.00 13.07
C ALA A 34 7.23 -42.09 14.05
N GLU A 35 6.89 -41.89 15.33
CA GLU A 35 7.50 -42.24 16.63
C GLU A 35 8.95 -42.74 16.74
N THR A 36 9.67 -42.14 17.70
CA THR A 36 10.41 -42.91 18.72
C THR A 36 10.33 -42.23 20.09
N PRO A 37 10.00 -42.95 21.18
CA PRO A 37 10.02 -42.42 22.54
C PRO A 37 11.47 -42.35 23.04
N HIS A 38 11.94 -41.15 23.35
CA HIS A 38 13.23 -40.95 23.98
C HIS A 38 13.14 -41.20 25.49
N THR A 39 13.98 -42.11 25.97
CA THR A 39 14.17 -42.51 27.36
C THR A 39 14.71 -41.35 28.18
N THR A 40 14.06 -41.06 29.31
CA THR A 40 14.40 -39.99 30.27
C THR A 40 15.63 -40.37 31.12
N PRO A 41 16.72 -39.59 31.11
CA PRO A 41 17.65 -39.56 32.24
C PRO A 41 17.11 -38.60 33.32
N ALA A 42 17.04 -39.09 34.56
CA ALA A 42 16.75 -38.28 35.73
C ALA A 42 17.91 -37.29 35.98
N THR A 43 17.71 -36.05 35.57
CA THR A 43 18.63 -34.95 35.85
C THR A 43 18.32 -34.33 37.20
N SER A 44 19.37 -34.29 38.01
CA SER A 44 19.53 -33.63 39.30
C SER A 44 18.77 -32.32 39.42
N ALA A 45 18.04 -32.15 40.53
CA ALA A 45 17.33 -30.94 40.88
C ALA A 45 18.32 -29.78 41.10
N GLU A 46 18.56 -29.02 40.05
CA GLU A 46 19.17 -27.70 40.09
C GLU A 46 18.12 -26.69 40.57
N ALA A 47 18.48 -25.86 41.55
CA ALA A 47 17.58 -24.88 42.14
C ALA A 47 17.07 -23.93 41.05
N THR A 48 15.77 -23.98 40.75
CA THR A 48 15.12 -23.10 39.78
C THR A 48 15.31 -21.64 40.21
N PRO A 49 16.03 -20.80 39.45
CA PRO A 49 16.00 -19.37 39.71
C PRO A 49 14.56 -18.90 39.47
N THR A 50 13.97 -18.20 40.44
CA THR A 50 12.68 -17.53 40.28
C THR A 50 12.73 -16.72 38.98
N PRO A 51 11.89 -17.00 37.97
CA PRO A 51 11.89 -16.25 36.74
C PRO A 51 11.60 -14.80 37.07
N SER A 52 12.60 -13.94 36.86
CA SER A 52 12.41 -12.49 36.83
C SER A 52 11.31 -12.22 35.81
N ALA A 53 10.23 -11.57 36.25
CA ALA A 53 9.08 -11.29 35.40
C ALA A 53 9.58 -10.66 34.10
N ALA A 54 9.38 -11.35 32.98
CA ALA A 54 9.69 -10.81 31.67
C ALA A 54 8.98 -9.45 31.53
N PRO A 55 9.67 -8.41 31.04
CA PRO A 55 9.02 -7.13 30.83
C PRO A 55 7.78 -7.35 29.96
N ALA A 56 6.65 -6.79 30.39
CA ALA A 56 5.42 -6.84 29.62
C ALA A 56 5.71 -6.29 28.21
N PRO A 57 5.24 -6.97 27.14
CA PRO A 57 5.46 -6.48 25.79
C PRO A 57 4.89 -5.07 25.70
N THR A 58 5.72 -4.13 25.28
CA THR A 58 5.26 -2.78 24.96
C THR A 58 4.24 -2.93 23.83
N PRO A 59 3.05 -2.31 23.89
CA PRO A 59 2.12 -2.33 22.77
C PRO A 59 2.81 -1.67 21.58
N THR A 60 3.32 -2.47 20.65
CA THR A 60 3.72 -2.00 19.34
C THR A 60 2.42 -1.82 18.57
N THR A 61 2.05 -0.57 18.32
CA THR A 61 1.06 -0.29 17.28
C THR A 61 1.61 -0.90 16.00
N ASP A 62 1.01 -1.99 15.54
CA ASP A 62 1.38 -2.59 14.26
C ASP A 62 0.99 -1.63 13.15
N LEU A 63 1.97 -0.87 12.69
CA LEU A 63 1.84 0.09 11.61
C LEU A 63 2.25 -0.53 10.27
N GLY A 64 2.33 -1.86 10.16
CA GLY A 64 2.79 -2.53 8.96
C GLY A 64 4.28 -2.30 8.69
N GLY A 65 5.04 -1.89 9.71
CA GLY A 65 6.45 -1.51 9.61
C GLY A 65 6.72 -0.05 9.24
N CYS A 66 5.70 0.82 9.28
CA CYS A 66 5.89 2.28 9.20
C CYS A 66 6.18 2.86 10.58
N GLU A 67 7.11 3.82 10.68
CA GLU A 67 7.35 4.55 11.95
C GLU A 67 6.21 5.50 12.28
N SER A 68 5.60 6.10 11.26
CA SER A 68 4.38 6.90 11.34
C SER A 68 3.65 6.87 10.00
N ARG A 69 2.37 7.27 9.99
CA ARG A 69 1.59 7.38 8.76
C ARG A 69 1.28 8.81 8.41
N THR A 70 1.45 9.12 7.14
CA THR A 70 0.98 10.36 6.54
C THR A 70 -0.55 10.35 6.47
N LYS A 71 -1.20 11.49 6.72
CA LYS A 71 -2.65 11.65 6.65
C LYS A 71 -3.03 12.84 5.78
N LEU A 72 -4.19 12.71 5.12
CA LEU A 72 -4.85 13.79 4.41
C LEU A 72 -5.91 14.43 5.32
N GLY A 73 -5.75 15.73 5.56
CA GLY A 73 -6.77 16.55 6.20
C GLY A 73 -7.65 17.22 5.15
N PHE A 74 -8.94 17.32 5.43
CA PHE A 74 -9.92 17.96 4.56
C PHE A 74 -10.54 19.16 5.30
N LEU A 75 -10.45 20.36 4.74
CA LEU A 75 -11.14 21.54 5.25
C LEU A 75 -12.30 21.89 4.33
N THR A 76 -13.48 22.10 4.92
CA THR A 76 -14.64 22.60 4.20
C THR A 76 -14.53 24.13 4.08
N GLY A 77 -14.62 24.66 2.86
CA GLY A 77 -14.60 26.12 2.60
C GLY A 77 -13.58 26.62 1.57
N GLY A 78 -13.08 25.76 0.66
CA GLY A 78 -12.15 26.14 -0.42
C GLY A 78 -12.75 26.12 -1.81
N ASP A 79 -12.34 27.07 -2.65
CA ASP A 79 -12.70 27.28 -4.08
C ASP A 79 -14.14 26.90 -4.53
N GLU A 80 -14.38 26.81 -5.84
CA GLU A 80 -15.70 26.52 -6.43
C GLU A 80 -16.22 25.10 -6.05
N ALA A 81 -15.36 24.20 -5.55
CA ALA A 81 -15.72 22.83 -5.15
C ALA A 81 -15.89 22.62 -3.63
N GLY A 82 -15.59 23.64 -2.81
CA GLY A 82 -15.86 23.65 -1.37
C GLY A 82 -14.88 22.88 -0.48
N ARG A 83 -13.76 22.32 -0.98
CA ARG A 83 -12.90 21.41 -0.20
C ARG A 83 -11.41 21.64 -0.42
N TRP A 84 -10.71 22.08 0.62
CA TRP A 84 -9.25 22.06 0.67
C TRP A 84 -8.73 20.73 1.18
N VAL A 85 -7.59 20.28 0.66
CA VAL A 85 -6.89 19.09 1.15
C VAL A 85 -5.47 19.50 1.58
N TYR A 86 -4.99 18.98 2.72
CA TYR A 86 -3.63 19.22 3.19
C TYR A 86 -2.99 17.94 3.75
N TRP A 87 -1.65 17.89 3.71
CA TRP A 87 -0.89 16.77 4.25
C TRP A 87 -0.48 17.00 5.70
N THR A 88 -0.57 15.95 6.52
CA THR A 88 0.02 15.92 7.86
C THR A 88 0.85 14.65 8.02
N GLY A 89 2.00 14.77 8.68
CA GLY A 89 2.94 13.67 8.87
C GLY A 89 4.12 13.70 7.88
N PRO A 90 4.88 12.59 7.78
CA PRO A 90 6.08 12.54 6.95
C PRO A 90 5.74 12.57 5.45
N GLN A 91 6.76 12.77 4.63
CA GLN A 91 6.64 12.53 3.19
C GLN A 91 6.35 11.05 2.94
N LEU A 92 5.50 10.75 1.94
CA LEU A 92 5.23 9.37 1.55
C LEU A 92 6.49 8.66 1.09
N GLN A 93 6.56 7.37 1.42
CA GLN A 93 7.65 6.49 1.07
C GLN A 93 7.10 5.26 0.38
N ASP A 94 7.60 4.91 -0.81
CA ASP A 94 7.31 3.60 -1.41
C ASP A 94 8.26 2.56 -0.82
N ARG A 95 7.73 1.65 -0.02
CA ARG A 95 8.49 0.54 0.60
C ARG A 95 8.64 -0.68 -0.31
N GLY A 96 8.16 -0.58 -1.55
CA GLY A 96 8.21 -1.63 -2.55
C GLY A 96 6.95 -2.48 -2.59
N ALA A 97 6.78 -3.20 -3.69
CA ALA A 97 5.62 -4.05 -3.89
C ALA A 97 5.54 -5.19 -2.86
N THR A 98 4.33 -5.49 -2.40
CA THR A 98 4.02 -6.63 -1.52
C THR A 98 2.99 -7.53 -2.21
N SER A 99 2.65 -8.70 -1.64
CA SER A 99 1.67 -9.61 -2.24
C SER A 99 0.28 -8.96 -2.45
N GLY A 100 -0.11 -8.01 -1.59
CA GLY A 100 -1.37 -7.25 -1.69
C GLY A 100 -1.21 -5.80 -2.17
N ALA A 101 -0.03 -5.40 -2.65
CA ALA A 101 0.19 -4.07 -3.23
C ALA A 101 1.20 -4.13 -4.37
N ARG A 102 0.81 -4.75 -5.50
CA ARG A 102 1.63 -5.03 -6.69
C ARG A 102 1.44 -4.05 -7.83
N GLY A 103 0.44 -3.18 -7.73
CA GLY A 103 0.16 -2.10 -8.64
C GLY A 103 1.35 -1.20 -8.95
N SER A 104 1.21 -0.48 -10.07
CA SER A 104 2.23 0.42 -10.59
C SER A 104 2.13 1.78 -9.95
N VAL A 105 3.29 2.37 -9.64
CA VAL A 105 3.41 3.71 -9.06
C VAL A 105 3.84 4.69 -10.13
N ALA A 106 3.19 5.86 -10.15
CA ALA A 106 3.67 7.01 -10.91
C ALA A 106 4.40 7.99 -9.98
N THR A 107 5.51 8.54 -10.47
CA THR A 107 6.27 9.60 -9.80
C THR A 107 6.45 10.80 -10.73
N ASP A 108 6.66 11.99 -10.16
CA ASP A 108 7.16 13.13 -10.93
C ASP A 108 8.68 13.03 -11.19
N ASP A 109 9.23 14.01 -11.92
CA ASP A 109 10.67 14.10 -12.24
C ASP A 109 11.56 14.23 -10.99
N GLY A 110 10.99 14.67 -9.86
CA GLY A 110 11.65 14.75 -8.56
C GLY A 110 11.56 13.46 -7.75
N GLY A 111 10.93 12.41 -8.29
CA GLY A 111 10.73 11.12 -7.62
C GLY A 111 9.64 11.14 -6.55
N ARG A 112 8.82 12.20 -6.48
CA ARG A 112 7.69 12.24 -5.54
C ARG A 112 6.56 11.36 -6.09
N LEU A 113 5.97 10.56 -5.20
CA LEU A 113 4.84 9.68 -5.49
C LEU A 113 3.61 10.51 -5.87
N LEU A 114 2.99 10.19 -7.01
CA LEU A 114 1.80 10.89 -7.50
C LEU A 114 0.56 10.02 -7.39
N SER A 115 0.62 8.81 -7.95
CA SER A 115 -0.51 7.90 -8.00
C SER A 115 -0.10 6.44 -8.00
N TYR A 116 -1.09 5.60 -7.77
CA TYR A 116 -0.97 4.15 -7.79
C TYR A 116 -2.12 3.54 -8.60
N VAL A 117 -1.80 2.63 -9.51
CA VAL A 117 -2.80 1.88 -10.28
C VAL A 117 -2.99 0.52 -9.63
N VAL A 118 -4.19 0.23 -9.15
CA VAL A 118 -4.55 -1.00 -8.44
C VAL A 118 -4.36 -2.21 -9.35
N ALA A 119 -3.59 -3.20 -8.91
CA ALA A 119 -3.49 -4.49 -9.58
C ALA A 119 -4.56 -5.48 -9.06
N ASP A 120 -4.82 -6.54 -9.82
CA ASP A 120 -5.68 -7.62 -9.37
C ASP A 120 -5.17 -8.25 -8.07
N GLY A 121 -6.05 -8.38 -7.08
CA GLY A 121 -5.73 -8.90 -5.74
C GLY A 121 -5.01 -7.92 -4.81
N ASP A 122 -4.90 -6.64 -5.18
CA ASP A 122 -4.42 -5.62 -4.25
C ASP A 122 -5.48 -5.27 -3.19
N GLY A 123 -5.03 -4.93 -1.99
CA GLY A 123 -5.87 -4.56 -0.86
C GLY A 123 -5.54 -3.18 -0.33
N ALA A 124 -6.57 -2.45 0.13
CA ALA A 124 -6.42 -1.09 0.61
C ALA A 124 -5.48 -0.97 1.83
N TYR A 125 -5.45 -1.99 2.70
CA TYR A 125 -4.56 -2.02 3.86
C TYR A 125 -3.10 -2.24 3.45
N GLU A 126 -2.85 -3.15 2.53
CA GLU A 126 -1.52 -3.47 2.04
C GLU A 126 -0.93 -2.31 1.23
N ILE A 127 -1.76 -1.61 0.45
CA ILE A 127 -1.41 -0.36 -0.22
C ILE A 127 -1.08 0.73 0.81
N SER A 128 -1.91 0.88 1.84
CA SER A 128 -1.70 1.81 2.96
C SER A 128 -0.34 1.59 3.62
N ASP A 129 0.03 0.33 3.86
CA ASP A 129 1.28 -0.09 4.50
C ASP A 129 2.50 0.11 3.60
N ARG A 130 2.35 -0.13 2.30
CA ARG A 130 3.41 0.10 1.30
C ARG A 130 3.83 1.56 1.26
N PHE A 131 2.87 2.49 1.33
CA PHE A 131 3.13 3.92 1.20
C PHE A 131 3.26 4.68 2.53
N CYS A 132 3.08 3.99 3.66
CA CYS A 132 2.96 4.61 4.98
C CYS A 132 1.96 5.76 5.01
N ILE A 133 0.83 5.57 4.35
CA ILE A 133 -0.30 6.51 4.32
C ILE A 133 -1.44 5.93 5.13
N ASP A 134 -2.24 6.76 5.78
CA ASP A 134 -3.48 6.34 6.40
C ASP A 134 -4.52 5.92 5.36
N ILE A 135 -5.20 4.79 5.61
CA ILE A 135 -6.10 4.16 4.65
C ILE A 135 -7.28 5.06 4.27
N ILE A 136 -7.83 5.79 5.24
CA ILE A 136 -8.98 6.67 5.01
C ILE A 136 -8.58 7.87 4.16
N SER A 137 -7.35 8.34 4.35
CA SER A 137 -6.80 9.49 3.63
C SER A 137 -6.83 9.26 2.12
N PHE A 138 -6.12 8.24 1.61
CA PHE A 138 -6.01 8.07 0.16
C PHE A 138 -7.31 7.57 -0.48
N THR A 139 -8.08 6.74 0.22
CA THR A 139 -9.36 6.23 -0.31
C THR A 139 -10.37 7.36 -0.45
N THR A 140 -10.50 8.24 0.54
CA THR A 140 -11.37 9.41 0.47
C THR A 140 -10.92 10.39 -0.61
N TYR A 141 -9.61 10.64 -0.73
CA TYR A 141 -9.09 11.57 -1.74
C TYR A 141 -9.19 11.04 -3.17
N SER A 142 -9.25 9.72 -3.34
CA SER A 142 -9.41 9.05 -4.63
C SER A 142 -10.86 8.73 -4.97
N ASP A 143 -11.82 9.26 -4.19
CA ASP A 143 -13.26 8.96 -4.26
C ASP A 143 -13.59 7.45 -4.20
N GLN A 144 -12.70 6.68 -3.57
CA GLN A 144 -12.88 5.24 -3.34
C GLN A 144 -13.60 5.05 -2.01
N HIS A 145 -14.92 5.04 -2.09
CA HIS A 145 -15.76 4.84 -0.92
C HIS A 145 -15.73 3.37 -0.46
N TRP A 146 -15.77 3.16 0.86
CA TRP A 146 -15.89 1.83 1.49
C TRP A 146 -14.72 0.87 1.27
N LEU A 147 -13.51 1.40 0.98
CA LEU A 147 -12.29 0.61 0.77
C LEU A 147 -12.40 -0.41 -0.37
N LYS A 148 -13.40 -0.26 -1.25
CA LYS A 148 -13.51 -1.07 -2.45
C LYS A 148 -12.51 -0.55 -3.48
N LEU A 149 -11.65 -1.43 -3.93
CA LEU A 149 -10.66 -1.19 -4.97
C LEU A 149 -10.88 -2.23 -6.06
N ASP A 150 -11.11 -1.75 -7.28
CA ASP A 150 -11.17 -2.58 -8.47
C ASP A 150 -9.83 -2.51 -9.22
N PRO A 151 -9.40 -3.59 -9.90
CA PRO A 151 -8.20 -3.56 -10.70
C PRO A 151 -8.29 -2.49 -11.79
N GLY A 152 -7.26 -1.65 -11.88
CA GLY A 152 -7.20 -0.50 -12.78
C GLY A 152 -7.62 0.84 -12.15
N ASP A 153 -8.16 0.83 -10.92
CA ASP A 153 -8.42 2.08 -10.20
C ASP A 153 -7.14 2.89 -10.01
N VAL A 154 -7.26 4.21 -10.13
CA VAL A 154 -6.15 5.15 -9.92
C VAL A 154 -6.32 5.83 -8.58
N LEU A 155 -5.45 5.49 -7.64
CA LEU A 155 -5.38 6.10 -6.33
C LEU A 155 -4.44 7.30 -6.37
N ARG A 156 -4.92 8.44 -5.89
CA ARG A 156 -4.14 9.66 -5.76
C ARG A 156 -3.36 9.58 -4.45
N LEU A 157 -2.03 9.56 -4.57
CA LEU A 157 -1.10 9.47 -3.45
C LEU A 157 -0.52 10.83 -3.07
N ALA A 158 -0.40 11.79 -4.00
CA ALA A 158 -0.05 13.16 -3.68
C ALA A 158 -1.20 14.11 -3.99
N ILE A 159 -1.26 15.17 -3.20
CA ILE A 159 -1.95 16.40 -3.60
C ILE A 159 -1.01 17.08 -4.59
N GLU A 160 -1.52 17.45 -5.77
CA GLU A 160 -0.70 18.20 -6.71
C GLU A 160 -0.30 19.54 -6.07
N PRO A 161 0.93 20.05 -6.27
CA PRO A 161 1.33 21.35 -5.72
C PRO A 161 0.36 22.48 -6.09
N ALA A 162 -0.27 22.38 -7.27
CA ALA A 162 -1.29 23.33 -7.73
C ALA A 162 -2.58 23.30 -6.88
N ASP A 163 -2.83 22.20 -6.16
CA ASP A 163 -3.98 22.00 -5.28
C ASP A 163 -3.65 22.35 -3.81
N LEU A 164 -2.38 22.60 -3.49
CA LEU A 164 -1.97 23.07 -2.17
C LEU A 164 -2.12 24.60 -2.11
N PHE A 165 -2.90 25.08 -1.14
CA PHE A 165 -2.85 26.50 -0.78
C PHE A 165 -1.54 26.76 -0.02
N GLU A 166 -0.71 27.66 -0.52
CA GLU A 166 0.34 28.27 0.30
C GLU A 166 -0.36 29.14 1.35
N VAL A 167 -0.16 28.79 2.63
CA VAL A 167 -0.52 29.69 3.73
C VAL A 167 0.62 30.68 3.86
N ASP A 168 0.46 31.88 3.29
CA ASP A 168 1.33 33.04 3.55
C ASP A 168 1.29 33.47 5.03
#